data_AF-A0A7V1FNU2-F1
#
_entry.id   AF-A0A7V1FNU2-F1
#
_cell.length_a   1.000
_cell.length_b   1.000
_cell.length_c   1.000
_cell.angle_alpha   90.00
_cell.angle_beta   90.00
_cell.angle_gamma   90.00
#
_symmetry.space_group_name_H-M   'P 1'
#
loop_
_entity.id
_entity.type
_entity.pdbx_description
1 polymer ?
#
loop_
_entity_poly.entity_id
_entity_poly.type
_entity_poly.pdbx_seq_one_letter_code
_entity_poly.pdbx_strand_id
1 'polypeptide(L)'
;MTQAEPMVLYHGTSEASARELMLYGWAPERGRSGGQCGQARYLYLTTTSDNAQWYATEKMVDVVLKVEVDRSQLRVDPEDGVGETIEEEMNCPNGFPGNLVCVSALSPESFSFLATADPTPEMT
;
A
#
# COMPACT_ATOMS: atom_id res chain seq x y z
N MET A 1 -15.66 22.76 -6.54
CA MET A 1 -14.48 21.92 -6.87
C MET A 1 -14.86 20.53 -6.42
N THR A 2 -15.03 19.58 -7.35
CA THR A 2 -15.27 18.18 -6.99
C THR A 2 -13.96 17.69 -6.38
N GLN A 3 -13.92 17.45 -5.06
CA GLN A 3 -12.81 16.69 -4.51
C GLN A 3 -12.86 15.32 -5.19
N ALA A 4 -11.76 14.89 -5.79
CA ALA A 4 -11.65 13.52 -6.27
C ALA A 4 -11.67 12.62 -5.03
N GLU A 5 -12.50 11.57 -5.06
CA GLU A 5 -12.55 10.60 -3.97
C GLU A 5 -11.16 9.93 -3.82
N PRO A 6 -10.70 9.70 -2.57
CA PRO A 6 -9.45 9.02 -2.33
C PRO A 6 -9.48 7.59 -2.87
N MET A 7 -8.36 7.13 -3.38
CA MET A 7 -8.20 5.79 -3.94
C MET A 7 -7.74 4.83 -2.85
N VAL A 8 -8.24 3.59 -2.88
CA VAL A 8 -7.78 2.53 -1.96
C VAL A 8 -6.75 1.67 -2.65
N LEU A 9 -5.54 1.65 -2.10
CA LEU A 9 -4.44 0.76 -2.47
C LEU A 9 -4.01 -0.10 -1.27
N TYR A 10 -3.07 -1.02 -1.49
CA TYR A 10 -2.65 -1.97 -0.47
C TYR A 10 -1.16 -1.92 -0.20
N HIS A 11 -0.78 -2.10 1.08
CA HIS A 11 0.61 -2.13 1.53
C HIS A 11 0.87 -3.37 2.40
N GLY A 12 1.84 -4.20 2.01
CA GLY A 12 2.29 -5.34 2.79
C GLY A 12 3.39 -4.94 3.78
N THR A 13 3.25 -5.30 5.06
CA THR A 13 4.16 -4.87 6.12
C THR A 13 4.12 -5.78 7.35
N SER A 14 4.88 -5.42 8.41
CA SER A 14 4.82 -6.05 9.73
C SER A 14 3.73 -5.45 10.60
N GLU A 15 3.25 -6.19 11.61
CA GLU A 15 2.27 -5.66 12.57
C GLU A 15 2.80 -4.42 13.32
N ALA A 16 4.09 -4.40 13.67
CA ALA A 16 4.70 -3.25 14.35
C ALA A 16 4.68 -2.00 13.46
N SER A 17 5.11 -2.14 12.21
CA SER A 17 5.09 -1.07 11.21
C SER A 17 3.68 -0.57 10.93
N ALA A 18 2.72 -1.50 10.81
CA ALA A 18 1.31 -1.16 10.59
C ALA A 18 0.76 -0.29 11.73
N ARG A 19 1.05 -0.65 12.98
CA ARG A 19 0.65 0.13 14.15
C ARG A 19 1.33 1.51 14.19
N GLU A 20 2.60 1.60 13.77
CA GLU A 20 3.28 2.91 13.65
C GLU A 20 2.62 3.80 12.59
N LEU A 21 2.30 3.25 11.41
CA LEU A 21 1.62 3.98 10.33
C LEU A 21 0.24 4.48 10.78
N MET A 22 -0.53 3.66 11.49
CA MET A 22 -1.85 4.05 12.02
C MET A 22 -1.79 5.01 13.22
N LEU A 23 -0.63 5.17 13.84
CA LEU A 23 -0.46 6.08 14.97
C LEU A 23 0.13 7.43 14.54
N TYR A 24 1.03 7.43 13.56
CA TYR A 24 1.83 8.60 13.19
C TYR A 24 1.67 9.02 11.73
N GLY A 25 1.00 8.21 10.91
CA GLY A 25 0.95 8.37 9.46
C GLY A 25 2.27 7.99 8.81
N TRP A 26 2.46 8.47 7.59
CA TRP A 26 3.70 8.28 6.83
C TRP A 26 4.18 9.60 6.23
N ALA A 27 5.48 9.79 6.12
CA ALA A 27 6.05 10.88 5.35
C ALA A 27 7.40 10.48 4.75
N PRO A 28 7.74 10.94 3.53
CA PRO A 28 9.05 10.71 2.94
C PRO A 28 10.16 11.18 3.88
N GLU A 29 11.24 10.41 3.95
CA GLU A 29 12.48 10.76 4.68
C GLU A 29 12.32 10.92 6.21
N ARG A 30 11.11 10.71 6.76
CA ARG A 30 10.86 10.66 8.21
C ARG A 30 10.83 9.24 8.77
N GLY A 31 10.60 8.23 7.93
CA GLY A 31 10.60 6.82 8.34
C GLY A 31 12.00 6.23 8.35
N ARG A 32 12.38 5.56 9.46
CA ARG A 32 13.45 4.54 9.40
C ARG A 32 13.06 3.54 8.30
N SER A 33 14.02 3.07 7.51
CA SER A 33 13.80 2.11 6.41
C SER A 33 13.11 0.79 6.83
N GLY A 34 12.89 0.56 8.13
CA GLY A 34 12.35 -0.68 8.71
C GLY A 34 10.84 -0.84 8.66
N GLY A 35 10.08 0.19 8.29
CA GLY A 35 8.61 0.11 8.22
C GLY A 35 8.08 -0.48 6.91
N GLN A 36 8.71 -0.08 5.80
CA GLN A 36 8.20 -0.22 4.43
C GLN A 36 9.08 -1.12 3.55
N CYS A 37 10.10 -1.76 4.12
CA CYS A 37 11.04 -2.70 3.48
C CYS A 37 11.67 -2.24 2.14
N GLY A 38 11.62 -0.94 1.84
CA GLY A 38 12.07 -0.30 0.59
C GLY A 38 12.67 1.08 0.82
N GLN A 39 12.74 1.91 -0.21
CA GLN A 39 13.37 3.22 -0.15
C GLN A 39 12.58 4.20 0.74
N ALA A 40 13.25 4.86 1.70
CA ALA A 40 12.60 5.73 2.70
C ALA A 40 11.87 6.96 2.13
N ARG A 41 12.06 7.28 0.84
CA ARG A 41 11.33 8.35 0.14
C ARG A 41 9.99 7.91 -0.45
N TYR A 42 9.69 6.61 -0.42
CA TYR A 42 8.49 6.01 -1.01
C TYR A 42 7.75 5.14 -0.01
N LEU A 43 6.42 5.13 -0.12
CA LEU A 43 5.58 4.07 0.39
C LEU A 43 5.09 3.26 -0.79
N TYR A 44 5.47 1.99 -0.86
CA TYR A 44 5.14 1.09 -1.96
C TYR A 44 3.71 0.58 -1.79
N LEU A 45 2.92 0.72 -2.84
CA LEU A 45 1.50 0.44 -2.88
C LEU A 45 1.18 -0.38 -4.11
N THR A 46 0.23 -1.29 -3.98
CA THR A 46 -0.27 -2.08 -5.11
C THR A 46 -1.78 -2.06 -5.18
N THR A 47 -2.33 -2.31 -6.37
CA THR A 47 -3.77 -2.26 -6.61
C THR A 47 -4.54 -3.46 -6.06
N THR A 48 -3.86 -4.53 -5.65
CA THR A 48 -4.50 -5.74 -5.12
C THR A 48 -3.96 -6.16 -3.75
N SER A 49 -4.84 -6.64 -2.87
CA SER A 49 -4.45 -7.16 -1.56
C SER A 49 -3.55 -8.39 -1.66
N ASP A 50 -3.77 -9.25 -2.65
CA ASP A 50 -3.03 -10.49 -2.83
C ASP A 50 -1.55 -10.22 -3.16
N ASN A 51 -1.28 -9.19 -3.96
CA ASN A 51 0.09 -8.78 -4.25
C ASN A 51 0.76 -8.17 -3.02
N ALA A 52 0.03 -7.35 -2.24
CA ALA A 52 0.54 -6.83 -0.97
C ALA A 52 0.86 -7.96 0.01
N GLN A 53 0.01 -9.00 0.09
CA GLN A 53 0.26 -10.18 0.93
C GLN A 53 1.48 -10.98 0.45
N TRP A 54 1.62 -11.15 -0.87
CA TRP A 54 2.79 -11.80 -1.45
C TRP A 54 4.08 -11.06 -1.07
N TYR A 55 4.12 -9.73 -1.28
CA TYR A 55 5.25 -8.91 -0.86
C TYR A 55 5.54 -8.99 0.64
N ALA A 56 4.50 -8.95 1.49
CA ALA A 56 4.65 -9.12 2.93
C ALA A 56 5.35 -10.46 3.24
N THR A 57 4.85 -11.56 2.65
CA THR A 57 5.36 -12.91 2.84
C THR A 57 6.83 -13.03 2.40
N GLU A 58 7.19 -12.44 1.26
CA GLU A 58 8.59 -12.38 0.76
C GLU A 58 9.52 -11.66 1.74
N LYS A 59 8.99 -10.70 2.52
CA LYS A 59 9.71 -9.99 3.57
C LYS A 59 9.62 -10.65 4.95
N MET A 60 9.08 -11.87 5.03
CA MET A 60 8.85 -12.62 6.28
C MET A 60 7.94 -11.89 7.27
N VAL A 61 6.96 -11.14 6.75
CA VAL A 61 5.89 -10.47 7.49
C VAL A 61 4.54 -10.83 6.86
N ASP A 62 3.42 -10.49 7.49
CA ASP A 62 2.12 -11.07 7.11
C ASP A 62 0.93 -10.10 7.18
N VAL A 63 1.17 -8.81 7.40
CA VAL A 63 0.10 -7.81 7.51
C VAL A 63 -0.12 -7.09 6.19
N VAL A 64 -1.38 -6.92 5.81
CA VAL A 64 -1.80 -6.05 4.71
C VAL A 64 -2.64 -4.89 5.24
N LEU A 65 -2.29 -3.69 4.80
CA LEU A 65 -3.06 -2.48 5.04
C LEU A 65 -3.86 -2.08 3.80
N LYS A 66 -5.05 -1.54 4.02
CA LYS A 66 -5.71 -0.63 3.08
C LYS A 66 -5.16 0.78 3.31
N VAL A 67 -4.85 1.47 2.23
CA VAL A 67 -4.29 2.81 2.22
C VAL A 67 -5.14 3.71 1.35
N GLU A 68 -5.76 4.71 1.96
CA GLU A 68 -6.49 5.77 1.27
C GLU A 68 -5.51 6.87 0.84
N VAL A 69 -5.46 7.15 -0.46
CA VAL A 69 -4.46 8.06 -1.04
C VAL A 69 -5.05 8.86 -2.20
N ASP A 70 -4.68 10.14 -2.26
CA ASP A 70 -5.06 10.97 -3.40
C ASP A 70 -4.18 10.66 -4.61
N ARG A 71 -4.80 10.69 -5.79
CA ARG A 71 -4.14 10.48 -7.08
C ARG A 71 -2.91 11.39 -7.28
N SER A 72 -2.92 12.61 -6.75
CA SER A 72 -1.81 13.58 -6.85
C SER A 72 -0.56 13.17 -6.06
N GLN A 73 -0.73 12.32 -5.05
CA GLN A 73 0.32 11.82 -4.15
C GLN A 73 1.04 10.59 -4.70
N LEU A 74 0.54 10.00 -5.79
CA LEU A 74 1.07 8.77 -6.37
C LEU A 74 2.04 9.03 -7.53
N ARG A 75 3.00 8.13 -7.70
CA ARG A 75 3.81 7.93 -8.92
C ARG A 75 3.79 6.45 -9.30
N VAL A 76 4.06 6.16 -10.57
CA VAL A 76 4.41 4.80 -10.99
C VAL A 76 5.63 4.36 -10.18
N ASP A 77 5.62 3.12 -9.70
CA ASP A 77 6.77 2.57 -9.01
C ASP A 77 8.00 2.57 -9.95
N PRO A 78 9.09 3.28 -9.61
CA PRO A 78 10.27 3.35 -10.46
C PRO A 78 11.07 2.03 -10.54
N GLU A 79 10.76 1.04 -9.70
CA GLU A 79 11.42 -0.27 -9.66
C GLU A 79 10.62 -1.32 -10.44
N ASP A 80 9.35 -1.48 -10.11
CA ASP A 80 8.50 -2.58 -10.59
C ASP A 80 7.29 -2.12 -11.44
N GLY A 81 7.13 -0.81 -11.66
CA GLY A 81 6.08 -0.26 -12.52
C GLY A 81 6.35 -0.53 -14.00
N VAL A 82 5.30 -0.90 -14.74
CA VAL A 82 5.37 -1.25 -16.17
C VAL A 82 4.66 -0.24 -17.07
N GLY A 83 3.73 0.56 -16.52
CA GLY A 83 3.04 1.66 -17.22
C GLY A 83 3.84 2.96 -17.20
N GLU A 84 3.55 3.85 -18.14
CA GLU A 84 4.11 5.21 -18.17
C GLU A 84 3.30 6.17 -17.28
N THR A 85 2.04 5.81 -17.01
CA THR A 85 1.12 6.61 -16.20
C THR A 85 0.48 5.78 -15.09
N ILE A 86 -0.02 6.47 -14.06
CA ILE A 86 -0.74 5.81 -12.97
C ILE A 86 -2.07 5.28 -13.47
N GLU A 87 -2.69 5.90 -14.47
CA GLU A 87 -3.89 5.35 -15.12
C GLU A 87 -3.61 3.99 -15.77
N GLU A 88 -2.45 3.83 -16.41
CA GLU A 88 -2.05 2.55 -16.99
C GLU A 88 -1.78 1.49 -15.91
N GLU A 89 -1.10 1.85 -14.83
CA GLU A 89 -0.89 0.97 -13.66
C GLU A 89 -2.20 0.61 -12.95
N MET A 90 -3.13 1.55 -12.85
CA MET A 90 -4.44 1.28 -12.22
C MET A 90 -5.34 0.40 -13.08
N ASN A 91 -5.19 0.46 -14.41
CA ASN A 91 -6.03 -0.28 -15.36
C ASN A 91 -5.36 -1.56 -15.91
N CYS A 92 -4.09 -1.81 -15.56
CA CYS A 92 -3.23 -2.94 -15.96
C CYS A 92 -3.82 -3.87 -17.05
N PRO A 93 -3.58 -3.60 -18.34
CA PRO A 93 -4.22 -4.31 -19.45
C PRO A 93 -3.82 -5.78 -19.59
N ASN A 94 -2.84 -6.27 -18.82
CA ASN A 94 -2.28 -7.62 -18.91
C ASN A 94 -2.63 -8.53 -17.71
N GLY A 95 -3.47 -8.07 -16.78
CA GLY A 95 -3.94 -8.88 -15.64
C GLY A 95 -2.97 -9.02 -14.46
N PHE A 96 -1.87 -8.26 -14.45
CA PHE A 96 -0.97 -8.15 -13.30
C PHE A 96 -1.42 -7.02 -12.35
N PRO A 97 -1.11 -7.11 -11.05
CA PRO A 97 -1.30 -6.01 -10.11
C PRO A 97 -0.48 -4.78 -10.53
N GLY A 98 -1.06 -3.59 -10.35
CA GLY A 98 -0.34 -2.34 -10.57
C GLY A 98 0.58 -2.02 -9.38
N ASN A 99 1.72 -1.41 -9.66
CA ASN A 99 2.74 -1.03 -8.69
C ASN A 99 2.95 0.50 -8.70
N LEU A 100 2.73 1.10 -7.54
CA LEU A 100 2.69 2.54 -7.33
C LEU A 100 3.50 2.89 -6.09
N VAL A 101 3.93 4.15 -6.01
CA VAL A 101 4.55 4.70 -4.81
C VAL A 101 3.86 5.98 -4.38
N CYS A 102 3.57 6.12 -3.09
CA CYS A 102 3.20 7.41 -2.51
C CYS A 102 4.47 8.23 -2.24
N VAL A 103 4.47 9.49 -2.67
CA VAL A 103 5.63 10.40 -2.60
C VAL A 103 5.41 11.61 -1.68
N SER A 104 4.33 11.59 -0.90
CA SER A 104 3.99 12.69 0.01
C SER A 104 3.36 12.16 1.31
N ALA A 105 3.26 13.01 2.32
CA ALA A 105 2.78 12.56 3.62
C ALA A 105 1.33 12.08 3.58
N LEU A 106 1.04 11.04 4.36
CA LEU A 106 -0.29 10.49 4.63
C LEU A 106 -0.56 10.60 6.13
N SER A 107 -1.78 10.96 6.50
CA SER A 107 -2.17 11.04 7.90
C SER A 107 -2.46 9.63 8.45
N PRO A 108 -2.48 9.44 9.77
CA PRO A 108 -2.76 8.14 10.37
C PRO A 108 -4.09 7.52 9.91
N GLU A 109 -5.09 8.37 9.62
CA GLU A 109 -6.44 7.96 9.19
C GLU A 109 -6.47 7.36 7.78
N SER A 110 -5.42 7.59 6.98
CA SER A 110 -5.27 6.95 5.67
C SER A 110 -5.04 5.44 5.76
N PHE A 111 -4.74 4.90 6.94
CA PHE A 111 -4.33 3.50 7.13
C PHE A 111 -5.39 2.72 7.90
N SER A 112 -5.74 1.54 7.39
CA SER A 112 -6.57 0.56 8.12
C SER A 112 -6.13 -0.86 7.81
N PHE A 113 -6.32 -1.78 8.75
CA PHE A 113 -6.07 -3.20 8.49
C PHE A 113 -7.01 -3.69 7.39
N LEU A 114 -6.49 -4.50 6.47
CA LEU A 114 -7.37 -5.30 5.64
C LEU A 114 -8.14 -6.24 6.57
N ALA A 115 -9.46 -6.09 6.63
CA ALA A 115 -10.30 -7.00 7.39
C ALA A 115 -10.04 -8.43 6.90
N THR A 116 -9.51 -9.29 7.77
CA THR A 116 -9.49 -10.72 7.51
C THR A 116 -10.93 -11.17 7.38
N ALA A 117 -11.29 -11.87 6.30
CA ALA A 117 -12.56 -12.58 6.28
C ALA A 117 -12.65 -13.42 7.55
N ASP A 118 -13.79 -13.38 8.24
CA ASP A 118 -14.02 -14.22 9.43
C ASP A 118 -13.55 -15.64 9.12
N PRO A 119 -12.79 -16.29 10.02
CA PRO A 119 -12.45 -17.68 9.82
C PRO A 119 -13.76 -18.45 9.63
N THR A 120 -13.90 -19.08 8.46
CA THR A 120 -15.03 -19.97 8.18
C THR A 120 -15.17 -20.90 9.38
N PRO A 121 -16.34 -20.94 10.05
CA PRO A 121 -16.48 -21.78 11.24
C PRO A 121 -16.10 -23.20 10.84
N GLU A 122 -15.11 -23.77 11.54
CA GLU A 122 -14.77 -25.17 11.40
C GLU A 122 -16.06 -25.97 11.59
N MET A 123 -16.51 -26.62 10.53
CA MET A 123 -17.61 -27.59 10.63
C MET A 123 -17.07 -28.78 11.41
N THR A 124 -17.31 -28.76 12.73
CA THR A 124 -17.24 -29.93 13.61
C THR A 124 -18.22 -31.01 13.20
#